data_AF-B9ADH3-F1
#
_entry.id   AF-B9ADH3-F1
#
_cell.length_a   1.000
_cell.length_b   1.000
_cell.length_c   1.000
_cell.angle_alpha   90.00
_cell.angle_beta   90.00
_cell.angle_gamma   90.00
#
_symmetry.space_group_name_H-M   'P 1'
#
loop_
_entity.id
_entity.type
_entity.pdbx_description
1 polymer ?
#
loop_
_entity_poly.entity_id
_entity_poly.type
_entity_poly.pdbx_seq_one_letter_code
_entity_poly.pdbx_strand_id
1 'polypeptide(L)'
;MDLGENIKKSFVYPLCDYNKFAMIGVLSVFSVLYSVCSSFAGDNPGVIVISVLISSIFFVYLMGFSVSVIECGINLEEKIPDFKVGRDISNFFKYLALSIVYGIVPGIIIFITILGSGILKIFTDISPYIQYGNTDIPPDLLSSFMFAFLIILLVTVVVTVIQSIFTNLGVARMAANNSFSDGLDFFEVFNDIGKIGWFKTVGWFIVICVLNMVFFMISMGIMMIPYVGVILAAFFMMTFMKLFNSYSVGLLYSDAYKISKTQEDIKEIPKAENISERCDVLDEYEEISKNKKEDTIDSMYSEKDE
;
A
#
# COMPACT_ATOMS: atom_id res chain seq x y z
N MET A 1 -1.40 4.81 -18.06
CA MET A 1 -2.49 5.72 -17.62
C MET A 1 -1.92 7.00 -17.01
N ASP A 2 -2.68 8.10 -16.94
CA ASP A 2 -2.24 9.33 -16.27
C ASP A 2 -2.26 9.17 -14.73
N LEU A 3 -1.28 9.76 -14.04
CA LEU A 3 -1.18 9.64 -12.57
C LEU A 3 -2.35 10.33 -11.87
N GLY A 4 -2.78 11.49 -12.35
CA GLY A 4 -3.91 12.23 -11.79
C GLY A 4 -5.21 11.46 -11.94
N GLU A 5 -5.44 10.85 -13.10
CA GLU A 5 -6.60 9.98 -13.34
C GLU A 5 -6.63 8.78 -12.38
N ASN A 6 -5.49 8.10 -12.19
CA ASN A 6 -5.40 6.95 -11.28
C ASN A 6 -5.70 7.35 -9.82
N ILE A 7 -5.20 8.50 -9.37
CA ILE A 7 -5.47 9.00 -8.02
C ILE A 7 -6.95 9.37 -7.86
N LYS A 8 -7.56 10.00 -8.88
CA LYS A 8 -8.99 10.32 -8.88
C LYS A 8 -9.85 9.07 -8.79
N LYS A 9 -9.58 8.05 -9.63
CA LYS A 9 -10.28 6.76 -9.60
C LYS A 9 -10.15 6.08 -8.23
N SER A 10 -8.95 6.08 -7.67
CA SER A 10 -8.70 5.54 -6.33
C SER A 10 -9.49 6.27 -5.25
N PHE A 11 -9.63 7.59 -5.35
CA PHE A 11 -10.36 8.40 -4.38
C PHE A 11 -11.88 8.14 -4.43
N VAL A 12 -12.42 7.89 -5.62
CA VAL A 12 -13.86 7.57 -5.81
C VAL A 12 -14.15 6.12 -5.45
N TYR A 13 -13.19 5.21 -5.59
CA TYR A 13 -13.38 3.77 -5.37
C TYR A 13 -14.02 3.38 -4.01
N PRO A 14 -13.63 3.95 -2.85
CA PRO A 14 -14.31 3.67 -1.58
C PRO A 14 -15.82 3.98 -1.59
N LEU A 15 -16.26 4.86 -2.48
CA LEU A 15 -17.64 5.35 -2.55
C LEU A 15 -18.49 4.61 -3.59
N CYS A 16 -17.94 3.61 -4.30
CA CYS A 16 -18.68 2.93 -5.37
C CYS A 16 -19.77 1.97 -4.83
N ASP A 17 -19.62 1.48 -3.60
CA ASP A 17 -20.60 0.61 -2.94
C ASP A 17 -20.69 0.95 -1.45
N TYR A 18 -21.71 1.72 -1.07
CA TYR A 18 -21.94 2.14 0.32
C TYR A 18 -22.21 0.98 1.28
N ASN A 19 -22.81 -0.11 0.80
CA ASN A 19 -23.13 -1.26 1.65
C ASN A 19 -21.84 -2.00 2.02
N LYS A 20 -20.98 -2.26 1.03
CA LYS A 20 -19.68 -2.88 1.28
C LYS A 20 -18.74 -1.94 2.02
N PHE A 21 -18.78 -0.64 1.75
CA PHE A 21 -18.05 0.36 2.53
C PHE A 21 -18.45 0.31 4.01
N ALA A 22 -19.75 0.34 4.31
CA ALA A 22 -20.23 0.27 5.69
C ALA A 22 -19.85 -1.04 6.38
N MET A 23 -19.88 -2.16 5.66
CA MET A 23 -19.44 -3.46 6.19
C MET A 23 -17.94 -3.44 6.56
N ILE A 24 -17.08 -2.89 5.69
CA ILE A 24 -15.66 -2.70 6.02
C ILE A 24 -15.50 -1.70 7.17
N GLY A 25 -16.32 -0.65 7.22
CA GLY A 25 -16.42 0.29 8.34
C GLY A 25 -16.59 -0.40 9.68
N VAL A 26 -17.58 -1.28 9.78
CA VAL A 26 -17.82 -2.07 11.01
C VAL A 26 -16.61 -2.96 11.33
N LEU A 27 -16.05 -3.65 10.33
CA LEU A 27 -14.87 -4.49 10.54
C LEU A 27 -13.64 -3.67 10.96
N SER A 28 -13.48 -2.45 10.45
CA SER A 28 -12.41 -1.52 10.82
C SER A 28 -12.53 -1.09 12.28
N VAL A 29 -13.74 -0.80 12.76
CA VAL A 29 -14.00 -0.55 14.19
C VAL A 29 -13.59 -1.75 15.04
N PHE A 30 -13.99 -2.97 14.66
CA PHE A 30 -13.57 -4.17 15.37
C PHE A 30 -12.05 -4.40 15.33
N SER A 31 -11.37 -4.02 14.25
CA SER A 31 -9.91 -4.16 14.14
C SER A 31 -9.12 -3.24 15.07
N VAL A 32 -9.78 -2.23 15.65
CA VAL A 32 -9.20 -1.34 16.66
C VAL A 32 -10.01 -1.35 17.96
N LEU A 33 -10.72 -2.45 18.22
CA LEU A 33 -11.58 -2.59 19.39
C LEU A 33 -10.84 -2.33 20.71
N TYR A 34 -9.53 -2.61 20.78
CA TYR A 34 -8.73 -2.27 21.97
C TYR A 34 -8.72 -0.76 22.26
N SER A 35 -8.60 0.08 21.22
CA SER A 35 -8.57 1.53 21.34
C SER A 35 -9.97 2.08 21.68
N VAL A 36 -11.01 1.42 21.17
CA VAL A 36 -12.39 1.71 21.56
C VAL A 36 -12.56 1.37 23.04
N CYS A 37 -12.26 0.14 23.45
CA CYS A 37 -12.41 -0.32 24.84
C CYS A 37 -11.59 0.51 25.83
N SER A 38 -10.34 0.87 25.51
CA SER A 38 -9.53 1.72 26.39
C SER A 38 -10.14 3.11 26.59
N SER A 39 -10.84 3.63 25.57
CA SER A 39 -11.54 4.90 25.67
C SER A 39 -12.73 4.85 26.65
N PHE A 40 -13.41 3.70 26.80
CA PHE A 40 -14.63 3.57 27.62
C PHE A 40 -14.43 2.86 28.98
N ALA A 41 -13.65 1.79 29.01
CA ALA A 41 -13.57 0.85 30.14
C ALA A 41 -12.43 1.16 31.13
N GLY A 42 -11.62 2.19 30.86
CA GLY A 42 -10.39 2.47 31.58
C GLY A 42 -9.33 1.37 31.38
N ASP A 43 -8.22 1.44 32.12
CA ASP A 43 -7.08 0.53 31.99
C ASP A 43 -7.32 -0.85 32.64
N ASN A 44 -8.52 -1.43 32.49
CA ASN A 44 -8.80 -2.78 32.96
C ASN A 44 -8.01 -3.80 32.11
N PRO A 45 -7.04 -4.53 32.69
CA PRO A 45 -6.16 -5.39 31.92
C PRO A 45 -6.89 -6.55 31.24
N GLY A 46 -7.95 -7.09 31.86
CA GLY A 46 -8.73 -8.18 31.28
C GLY A 46 -9.48 -7.76 30.03
N VAL A 47 -10.12 -6.58 30.06
CA VAL A 47 -10.82 -6.01 28.90
C VAL A 47 -9.83 -5.69 27.78
N ILE A 48 -8.67 -5.13 28.12
CA ILE A 48 -7.61 -4.82 27.14
C ILE A 48 -7.13 -6.10 26.45
N VAL A 49 -6.78 -7.15 27.20
CA VAL A 49 -6.28 -8.41 26.60
C VAL A 49 -7.31 -9.02 25.65
N ILE A 50 -8.58 -9.11 26.06
CA ILE A 50 -9.65 -9.68 25.22
C ILE A 50 -9.87 -8.82 23.96
N SER A 51 -9.93 -7.49 24.11
CA SER A 51 -10.14 -6.58 22.99
C SER A 51 -8.98 -6.60 21.99
N VAL A 52 -7.72 -6.78 22.43
CA VAL A 52 -6.55 -6.96 21.56
C VAL A 52 -6.64 -8.25 20.75
N LEU A 53 -7.05 -9.36 21.37
CA LEU A 53 -7.21 -10.64 20.66
C LEU A 53 -8.26 -10.53 19.56
N ILE A 54 -9.42 -9.93 19.88
CA ILE A 54 -10.48 -9.70 18.89
C ILE A 54 -9.99 -8.77 17.78
N SER A 55 -9.38 -7.64 18.15
CA SER A 55 -8.82 -6.67 17.20
C SER A 55 -7.85 -7.31 16.21
N SER A 56 -6.98 -8.20 16.69
CA SER A 56 -5.99 -8.88 15.87
C SER A 56 -6.62 -9.75 14.79
N ILE A 57 -7.73 -10.45 15.09
CA ILE A 57 -8.44 -11.30 14.12
C ILE A 57 -9.01 -10.45 12.98
N PHE A 58 -9.68 -9.34 13.31
CA PHE A 58 -10.24 -8.44 12.30
C PHE A 58 -9.14 -7.70 11.52
N PHE A 59 -8.04 -7.35 12.18
CA PHE A 59 -6.88 -6.76 11.53
C PHE A 59 -6.28 -7.69 10.47
N VAL A 60 -6.05 -8.96 10.83
CA VAL A 60 -5.60 -10.02 9.91
C VAL A 60 -6.52 -10.10 8.71
N TYR A 61 -7.83 -10.19 8.97
CA TYR A 61 -8.84 -10.26 7.91
C TYR A 61 -8.78 -9.07 6.95
N LEU A 62 -8.78 -7.84 7.49
CA LEU A 62 -8.76 -6.62 6.70
C LEU A 62 -7.44 -6.41 5.94
N MET A 63 -6.31 -6.85 6.46
CA MET A 63 -5.03 -6.80 5.74
C MET A 63 -5.01 -7.80 4.58
N GLY A 64 -5.61 -8.97 4.77
CA GLY A 64 -5.84 -9.93 3.70
C GLY A 64 -6.76 -9.42 2.59
N PHE A 65 -7.87 -8.79 2.99
CA PHE A 65 -8.86 -8.20 2.08
C PHE A 65 -8.25 -7.12 1.17
N SER A 66 -7.28 -6.34 1.69
CA SER A 66 -6.54 -5.35 0.90
C SER A 66 -5.89 -5.93 -0.37
N VAL A 67 -5.45 -7.19 -0.34
CA VAL A 67 -4.89 -7.87 -1.53
C VAL A 67 -5.95 -8.09 -2.60
N SER A 68 -7.19 -8.42 -2.21
CA SER A 68 -8.29 -8.56 -3.16
C SER A 68 -8.74 -7.22 -3.74
N VAL A 69 -8.58 -6.12 -2.98
CA VAL A 69 -8.82 -4.77 -3.51
C VAL A 69 -7.73 -4.38 -4.51
N ILE A 70 -6.47 -4.74 -4.25
CA ILE A 70 -5.36 -4.57 -5.20
C ILE A 70 -5.67 -5.32 -6.50
N GLU A 71 -6.16 -6.56 -6.43
CA GLU A 71 -6.57 -7.37 -7.59
C GLU A 71 -7.66 -6.67 -8.43
N CYS A 72 -8.68 -6.09 -7.81
CA CYS A 72 -9.69 -5.28 -8.51
C CYS A 72 -9.06 -4.05 -9.19
N GLY A 73 -8.10 -3.38 -8.55
CA GLY A 73 -7.38 -2.26 -9.16
C GLY A 73 -6.54 -2.67 -10.38
N ILE A 74 -5.89 -3.83 -10.33
CA ILE A 74 -5.10 -4.36 -11.47
C ILE A 74 -6.02 -4.64 -12.66
N ASN A 75 -7.18 -5.24 -12.38
CA ASN A 75 -8.18 -5.60 -13.38
C ASN A 75 -9.11 -4.44 -13.79
N LEU A 76 -8.89 -3.24 -13.24
CA LEU A 76 -9.72 -2.05 -13.48
C LEU A 76 -11.21 -2.26 -13.17
N GLU A 77 -11.50 -3.10 -12.18
CA GLU A 77 -12.86 -3.34 -11.72
C GLU A 77 -13.27 -2.29 -10.69
N GLU A 78 -14.27 -1.46 -11.01
CA GLU A 78 -14.79 -0.42 -10.12
C GLU A 78 -15.84 -0.98 -9.12
N LYS A 79 -15.53 -2.11 -8.50
CA LYS A 79 -16.38 -2.74 -7.46
C LYS A 79 -15.54 -3.14 -6.25
N ILE A 80 -16.13 -3.04 -5.06
CA ILE A 80 -15.53 -3.59 -3.85
C ILE A 80 -15.65 -5.13 -3.89
N PRO A 81 -14.55 -5.90 -3.71
CA PRO A 81 -14.59 -7.36 -3.82
C PRO A 81 -15.49 -7.98 -2.74
N ASP A 82 -16.00 -9.17 -3.03
CA ASP A 82 -16.80 -9.91 -2.06
C ASP A 82 -15.94 -10.44 -0.92
N PHE A 83 -16.51 -10.44 0.29
CA PHE A 83 -15.86 -10.91 1.51
C PHE A 83 -15.71 -12.44 1.47
N LYS A 84 -14.48 -12.95 1.45
CA LYS A 84 -14.18 -14.38 1.42
C LYS A 84 -13.12 -14.71 2.45
N VAL A 85 -13.56 -14.98 3.69
CA VAL A 85 -12.70 -15.24 4.87
C VAL A 85 -11.52 -16.17 4.57
N GLY A 86 -11.73 -17.31 3.93
CA GLY A 86 -10.64 -18.25 3.61
C GLY A 86 -9.59 -17.67 2.66
N ARG A 87 -10.01 -16.98 1.60
CA ARG A 87 -9.11 -16.31 0.65
C ARG A 87 -8.38 -15.16 1.33
N ASP A 88 -9.11 -14.32 2.05
CA ASP A 88 -8.57 -13.10 2.63
C ASP A 88 -7.55 -13.46 3.74
N ILE A 89 -7.83 -14.44 4.60
CA ILE A 89 -6.83 -14.95 5.57
C ILE A 89 -5.59 -15.52 4.86
N SER A 90 -5.76 -16.30 3.79
CA SER A 90 -4.61 -16.81 3.01
C SER A 90 -3.78 -15.66 2.43
N ASN A 91 -4.44 -14.65 1.87
CA ASN A 91 -3.82 -13.45 1.33
C ASN A 91 -3.06 -12.66 2.40
N PHE A 92 -3.55 -12.62 3.64
CA PHE A 92 -2.82 -12.01 4.76
C PHE A 92 -1.49 -12.72 5.01
N PHE A 93 -1.47 -14.05 5.11
CA PHE A 93 -0.23 -14.78 5.37
C PHE A 93 0.77 -14.62 4.23
N LYS A 94 0.28 -14.57 2.98
CA LYS A 94 1.12 -14.26 1.82
C LYS A 94 1.69 -12.84 1.90
N TYR A 95 0.84 -11.84 2.18
CA TYR A 95 1.27 -10.45 2.38
C TYR A 95 2.31 -10.33 3.49
N LEU A 96 2.11 -11.02 4.61
CA LEU A 96 3.02 -11.05 5.75
C LEU A 96 4.36 -11.66 5.36
N ALA A 97 4.36 -12.80 4.66
CA ALA A 97 5.58 -13.45 4.19
C ALA A 97 6.37 -12.55 3.21
N LEU A 98 5.68 -11.91 2.25
CA LEU A 98 6.31 -10.89 1.39
C LEU A 98 6.91 -9.76 2.22
N SER A 99 6.15 -9.20 3.15
CA SER A 99 6.61 -8.09 4.00
C SER A 99 7.86 -8.45 4.81
N ILE A 100 7.95 -9.70 5.28
CA ILE A 100 9.14 -10.21 5.96
C ILE A 100 10.31 -10.29 4.98
N VAL A 101 10.15 -10.92 3.80
CA VAL A 101 11.23 -11.09 2.81
C VAL A 101 11.76 -9.74 2.32
N TYR A 102 10.88 -8.83 1.91
CA TYR A 102 11.26 -7.47 1.51
C TYR A 102 11.79 -6.63 2.66
N GLY A 103 11.48 -7.00 3.91
CA GLY A 103 11.97 -6.34 5.12
C GLY A 103 13.36 -6.78 5.59
N ILE A 104 13.92 -7.88 5.08
CA ILE A 104 15.22 -8.40 5.54
C ILE A 104 16.34 -7.37 5.28
N VAL A 105 16.51 -6.93 4.03
CA VAL A 105 17.57 -5.98 3.65
C VAL A 105 17.39 -4.62 4.36
N PRO A 106 16.20 -4.00 4.34
CA PRO A 106 15.90 -2.82 5.15
C PRO A 106 16.26 -2.98 6.63
N GLY A 107 15.87 -4.10 7.24
CA GLY A 107 16.13 -4.38 8.65
C GLY A 107 17.62 -4.47 8.95
N ILE A 108 18.41 -5.09 8.08
CA ILE A 108 19.88 -5.15 8.21
C ILE A 108 20.50 -3.75 8.14
N ILE A 109 20.07 -2.89 7.20
CA ILE A 109 20.58 -1.52 7.06
C ILE A 109 20.28 -0.69 8.31
N ILE A 110 19.04 -0.78 8.82
CA ILE A 110 18.63 -0.10 10.05
C ILE A 110 19.45 -0.61 11.24
N PHE A 111 19.64 -1.93 11.34
CA PHE A 111 20.41 -2.54 12.42
C PHE A 111 21.88 -2.08 12.42
N ILE A 112 22.53 -2.06 11.25
CA ILE A 112 23.91 -1.54 11.10
C ILE A 112 23.97 -0.05 11.49
N THR A 113 22.96 0.73 11.11
CA THR A 113 22.89 2.16 11.45
C THR A 113 22.77 2.37 12.95
N ILE A 114 21.95 1.57 13.65
CA ILE A 114 21.83 1.60 15.11
C ILE A 114 23.19 1.31 15.76
N LEU A 115 23.88 0.25 15.31
CA LEU A 115 25.22 -0.09 15.83
C LEU A 115 26.25 1.01 15.53
N GLY A 116 26.27 1.54 14.31
CA GLY A 116 27.22 2.55 13.86
C GLY A 116 27.00 3.94 14.46
N SER A 117 25.77 4.27 14.87
CA SER A 117 25.43 5.54 15.51
C SER A 117 25.96 5.70 16.93
N GLY A 118 26.35 4.59 17.59
CA GLY A 118 26.75 4.58 19.00
C GLY A 118 25.60 4.79 19.98
N ILE A 119 24.34 4.83 19.52
CA ILE A 119 23.18 5.15 20.36
C ILE A 119 23.02 4.21 21.56
N LEU A 120 23.42 2.94 21.43
CA LEU A 120 23.36 1.98 22.54
C LEU A 120 24.24 2.41 23.71
N LYS A 121 25.47 2.88 23.43
CA LYS A 121 26.39 3.38 24.45
C LYS A 121 25.88 4.69 25.05
N ILE A 122 25.41 5.60 24.19
CA ILE A 122 24.81 6.87 24.65
C ILE A 122 23.62 6.60 25.58
N PHE A 123 22.78 5.62 25.23
CA PHE A 123 21.64 5.22 26.05
C PHE A 123 22.08 4.64 27.41
N THR A 124 23.12 3.79 27.46
CA THR A 124 23.66 3.30 28.74
C THR A 124 24.21 4.43 29.61
N ASP A 125 24.81 5.46 28.99
CA ASP A 125 25.37 6.61 29.71
C ASP A 125 24.26 7.56 30.22
N ILE A 126 23.12 7.65 29.52
CA ILE A 126 21.95 8.45 29.92
C ILE A 126 21.08 7.72 30.97
N SER A 127 21.00 6.39 30.91
CA SER A 127 20.08 5.58 31.74
C SER A 127 20.13 5.91 33.25
N PRO A 128 21.29 6.12 33.89
CA PRO A 128 21.34 6.50 35.31
C PRO A 128 20.63 7.83 35.59
N TYR A 129 20.77 8.82 34.71
CA TYR A 129 20.13 10.13 34.90
C TYR A 129 18.60 10.01 34.85
N ILE A 130 18.08 9.24 33.90
CA ILE A 130 16.64 8.97 33.76
C ILE A 130 16.12 8.17 34.95
N GLN A 131 16.82 7.11 35.35
CA GLN A 131 16.37 6.19 36.40
C GLN A 131 16.30 6.86 37.78
N TYR A 132 17.22 7.76 38.09
CA TYR A 132 17.26 8.48 39.36
C TYR A 132 16.49 9.81 39.35
N GLY A 133 15.81 10.14 38.24
CA GLY A 133 15.05 11.39 38.10
C GLY A 133 15.92 12.65 38.09
N ASN A 134 17.21 12.51 37.75
CA ASN A 134 18.13 13.63 37.62
C ASN A 134 17.85 14.36 36.30
N THR A 135 17.42 15.62 36.40
CA THR A 135 17.16 16.47 35.23
C THR A 135 18.43 17.07 34.63
N ASP A 136 19.56 16.99 35.33
CA ASP A 136 20.84 17.58 34.95
C ASP A 136 21.65 16.65 34.04
N ILE A 137 21.06 16.25 32.91
CA ILE A 137 21.76 15.46 31.89
C ILE A 137 22.83 16.36 31.26
N PRO A 138 24.10 15.92 31.16
CA PRO A 138 25.15 16.68 30.50
C PRO A 138 24.74 17.10 29.07
N PRO A 139 24.87 18.38 28.69
CA PRO A 139 24.45 18.87 27.37
C PRO A 139 25.09 18.13 26.19
N ASP A 140 26.35 17.71 26.34
CA ASP A 140 27.09 16.95 25.33
C ASP A 140 26.48 15.56 25.11
N LEU A 141 25.99 14.94 26.18
CA LEU A 141 25.37 13.62 26.14
C LEU A 141 23.98 13.69 25.49
N LEU A 142 23.19 14.71 25.86
CA LEU A 142 21.89 14.97 25.24
C LEU A 142 22.00 15.30 23.75
N SER A 143 22.95 16.17 23.36
CA SER A 143 23.17 16.53 21.96
C SER A 143 23.66 15.33 21.13
N SER A 144 24.56 14.51 21.68
CA SER A 144 25.01 13.27 21.04
C SER A 144 23.85 12.29 20.82
N PHE A 145 22.95 12.15 21.80
CA PHE A 145 21.75 11.32 21.65
C PHE A 145 20.84 11.83 20.54
N MET A 146 20.54 13.13 20.53
CA MET A 146 19.68 13.74 19.51
C MET A 146 20.27 13.57 18.10
N PHE A 147 21.59 13.72 17.96
CA PHE A 147 22.27 13.54 16.69
C PHE A 147 22.23 12.08 16.21
N ALA A 148 22.54 11.12 17.10
CA ALA A 148 22.46 9.69 16.78
C ALA A 148 21.02 9.28 16.41
N PHE A 149 20.03 9.76 17.16
CA PHE A 149 18.61 9.53 16.88
C PHE A 149 18.20 10.10 15.52
N LEU A 150 18.64 11.33 15.19
CA LEU A 150 18.33 11.96 13.91
C LEU A 150 18.90 11.17 12.72
N ILE A 151 20.13 10.66 12.83
CA ILE A 151 20.73 9.80 11.79
C ILE A 151 19.90 8.53 11.61
N ILE A 152 19.56 7.84 12.69
CA ILE A 152 18.76 6.60 12.64
C ILE A 152 17.40 6.89 12.02
N LEU A 153 16.75 7.99 12.41
CA LEU A 153 15.45 8.41 11.90
C LEU A 153 15.50 8.67 10.39
N LEU A 154 16.48 9.44 9.91
CA LEU A 154 16.64 9.74 8.48
C LEU A 154 16.88 8.47 7.66
N VAL A 155 17.79 7.59 8.09
CA VAL A 155 18.07 6.33 7.39
C VAL A 155 16.82 5.43 7.39
N THR A 156 16.14 5.31 8.53
CA THR A 156 14.93 4.50 8.66
C THR A 156 13.83 4.98 7.71
N VAL A 157 13.59 6.29 7.64
CA VAL A 157 12.58 6.86 6.73
C VAL A 157 12.91 6.52 5.27
N VAL A 158 14.14 6.75 4.82
CA VAL A 158 14.52 6.46 3.42
C VAL A 158 14.37 4.97 3.10
N VAL A 159 14.88 4.10 3.98
CA VAL A 159 14.90 2.66 3.78
C VAL A 159 13.49 2.07 3.80
N THR A 160 12.62 2.53 4.70
CA THR A 160 11.23 2.05 4.80
C THR A 160 10.35 2.53 3.65
N VAL A 161 10.63 3.73 3.09
CA VAL A 161 9.98 4.20 1.85
C VAL A 161 10.28 3.26 0.69
N ILE A 162 11.56 2.90 0.50
CA ILE A 162 11.97 1.96 -0.54
C ILE A 162 11.29 0.60 -0.30
N GLN A 163 11.37 0.06 0.91
CA GLN A 163 10.71 -1.20 1.28
C GLN A 163 9.22 -1.19 0.95
N SER A 164 8.51 -0.09 1.25
CA SER A 164 7.08 0.03 1.04
C SER A 164 6.70 -0.07 -0.44
N ILE A 165 7.47 0.58 -1.33
CA ILE A 165 7.26 0.50 -2.78
C ILE A 165 7.42 -0.94 -3.27
N PHE A 166 8.53 -1.59 -2.92
CA PHE A 166 8.80 -2.97 -3.34
C PHE A 166 7.78 -3.97 -2.79
N THR A 167 7.39 -3.84 -1.52
CA THR A 167 6.41 -4.73 -0.89
C THR A 167 5.04 -4.59 -1.57
N ASN A 168 4.57 -3.36 -1.80
CA ASN A 168 3.28 -3.13 -2.44
C ASN A 168 3.23 -3.65 -3.88
N LEU A 169 4.30 -3.46 -4.66
CA LEU A 169 4.36 -3.99 -6.03
C LEU A 169 4.58 -5.50 -6.08
N GLY A 170 5.33 -6.09 -5.15
CA GLY A 170 5.41 -7.55 -5.01
C GLY A 170 4.05 -8.17 -4.69
N VAL A 171 3.27 -7.53 -3.81
CA VAL A 171 1.88 -7.95 -3.52
C VAL A 171 0.98 -7.80 -4.74
N ALA A 172 1.12 -6.70 -5.49
CA ALA A 172 0.37 -6.50 -6.73
C ALA A 172 0.71 -7.55 -7.80
N ARG A 173 1.99 -7.87 -7.98
CA ARG A 173 2.42 -8.94 -8.89
C ARG A 173 1.89 -10.30 -8.49
N MET A 174 1.96 -10.62 -7.21
CA MET A 174 1.36 -11.85 -6.66
C MET A 174 -0.14 -11.91 -6.95
N ALA A 175 -0.87 -10.81 -6.76
CA ALA A 175 -2.29 -10.74 -7.02
C ALA A 175 -2.60 -10.87 -8.52
N ALA A 176 -1.82 -10.22 -9.39
CA ALA A 176 -1.99 -10.26 -10.84
C ALA A 176 -1.81 -11.67 -11.42
N ASN A 177 -0.80 -12.38 -10.93
CA ASN A 177 -0.42 -13.69 -11.48
C ASN A 177 -1.01 -14.86 -10.70
N ASN A 178 -1.77 -14.60 -9.63
CA ASN A 178 -2.26 -15.62 -8.69
C ASN A 178 -1.15 -16.55 -8.13
N SER A 179 0.10 -16.08 -8.12
CA SER A 179 1.29 -16.86 -7.75
C SER A 179 2.04 -16.15 -6.62
N PHE A 180 2.18 -16.83 -5.48
CA PHE A 180 2.97 -16.32 -4.35
C PHE A 180 4.45 -16.16 -4.69
N SER A 181 4.99 -17.09 -5.49
CA SER A 181 6.40 -17.07 -5.91
C SER A 181 6.72 -15.83 -6.75
N ASP A 182 5.78 -15.40 -7.59
CA ASP A 182 5.98 -14.26 -8.49
C ASP A 182 6.12 -12.94 -7.72
N GLY A 183 5.42 -12.83 -6.58
CA GLY A 183 5.59 -11.67 -5.69
C GLY A 183 6.92 -11.65 -4.95
N LEU A 184 7.56 -12.80 -4.78
CA LEU A 184 8.88 -12.94 -4.14
C LEU A 184 10.05 -12.72 -5.11
N ASP A 185 9.80 -12.77 -6.41
CA ASP A 185 10.84 -12.53 -7.42
C ASP A 185 11.20 -11.04 -7.48
N PHE A 186 12.21 -10.68 -6.70
CA PHE A 186 12.68 -9.31 -6.56
C PHE A 186 13.12 -8.70 -7.90
N PHE A 187 13.78 -9.48 -8.76
CA PHE A 187 14.28 -8.97 -10.04
C PHE A 187 13.14 -8.66 -10.99
N GLU A 188 12.13 -9.50 -10.98
CA GLU A 188 10.91 -9.31 -11.75
C GLU A 188 10.07 -8.12 -11.24
N VAL A 189 9.93 -7.95 -9.93
CA VAL A 189 9.29 -6.75 -9.35
C VAL A 189 10.07 -5.48 -9.70
N PHE A 190 11.40 -5.52 -9.65
CA PHE A 190 12.24 -4.42 -10.10
C PHE A 190 12.04 -4.10 -11.58
N ASN A 191 11.92 -5.13 -12.43
CA ASN A 191 11.65 -4.98 -13.85
C ASN A 191 10.28 -4.34 -14.09
N ASP A 192 9.24 -4.71 -13.33
CA ASP A 192 7.92 -4.08 -13.43
C ASP A 192 7.93 -2.62 -13.02
N ILE A 193 8.69 -2.24 -11.98
CA ILE A 193 8.93 -0.82 -11.67
C ILE A 193 9.55 -0.10 -12.87
N GLY A 194 10.50 -0.75 -13.54
CA GLY A 194 11.10 -0.26 -14.78
C GLY A 194 10.07 -0.05 -15.90
N LYS A 195 9.15 -1.01 -16.10
CA LYS A 195 8.07 -0.93 -17.10
C LYS A 195 7.05 0.16 -16.80
N ILE A 196 6.67 0.35 -15.53
CA ILE A 196 5.78 1.43 -15.07
C ILE A 196 6.48 2.79 -15.23
N GLY A 197 7.79 2.81 -15.01
CA GLY A 197 8.63 3.98 -14.94
C GLY A 197 8.93 4.37 -13.49
N TRP A 198 10.22 4.48 -13.16
CA TRP A 198 10.69 4.87 -11.83
C TRP A 198 10.12 6.21 -11.36
N PHE A 199 10.18 7.23 -12.23
CA PHE A 199 9.66 8.56 -11.89
C PHE A 199 8.16 8.54 -11.59
N LYS A 200 7.40 7.75 -12.35
CA LYS A 200 5.97 7.58 -12.13
C LYS A 200 5.67 6.85 -10.83
N THR A 201 6.39 5.77 -10.54
CA THR A 201 6.24 4.99 -9.31
C THR A 201 6.56 5.84 -8.07
N VAL A 202 7.67 6.59 -8.11
CA VAL A 202 8.06 7.50 -7.03
C VAL A 202 7.07 8.66 -6.91
N GLY A 203 6.64 9.27 -8.03
CA GLY A 203 5.64 10.33 -8.05
C GLY A 203 4.29 9.88 -7.45
N TRP A 204 3.84 8.68 -7.79
CA TRP A 204 2.68 8.05 -7.18
C TRP A 204 2.84 7.91 -5.67
N PHE A 205 3.97 7.38 -5.22
CA PHE A 205 4.23 7.18 -3.79
C PHE A 205 4.21 8.50 -3.02
N ILE A 206 4.83 9.56 -3.57
CA ILE A 206 4.83 10.90 -2.98
C ILE A 206 3.39 11.43 -2.84
N VAL A 207 2.58 11.32 -3.88
CA VAL A 207 1.18 11.78 -3.84
C VAL A 207 0.38 11.00 -2.79
N ILE A 208 0.54 9.68 -2.73
CA ILE A 208 -0.10 8.83 -1.73
C ILE A 208 0.37 9.20 -0.31
N CYS A 209 1.65 9.49 -0.10
CA CYS A 209 2.16 9.97 1.19
C CYS A 209 1.52 11.29 1.61
N VAL A 210 1.45 12.28 0.72
CA VAL A 210 0.83 13.58 1.01
C VAL A 210 -0.66 13.41 1.35
N LEU A 211 -1.39 12.61 0.59
CA LEU A 211 -2.81 12.33 0.86
C LEU A 211 -3.01 11.61 2.19
N ASN A 212 -2.20 10.59 2.48
CA ASN A 212 -2.25 9.90 3.78
C ASN A 212 -1.91 10.85 4.95
N MET A 213 -1.01 11.81 4.77
CA MET A 213 -0.71 12.83 5.77
C MET A 213 -1.94 13.74 6.02
N VAL A 214 -2.66 14.15 4.97
CA VAL A 214 -3.90 14.92 5.11
C VAL A 214 -4.97 14.10 5.83
N PHE A 215 -5.20 12.85 5.45
CA PHE A 215 -6.17 11.97 6.12
C PHE A 215 -5.80 11.73 7.59
N PHE A 216 -4.52 11.58 7.89
CA PHE A 216 -4.03 11.44 9.25
C PHE A 216 -4.34 12.68 10.10
N MET A 217 -4.12 13.88 9.57
CA MET A 217 -4.48 15.13 10.27
C MET A 217 -5.97 15.24 10.56
N ILE A 218 -6.83 14.89 9.59
CA ILE A 218 -8.28 14.89 9.78
C ILE A 218 -8.68 13.83 10.81
N SER A 219 -8.10 12.63 10.74
CA SER A 219 -8.32 11.54 11.71
C SER A 219 -7.98 11.99 13.14
N MET A 220 -6.86 12.69 13.32
CA MET A 220 -6.47 13.26 14.63
C MET A 220 -7.51 14.26 15.15
N GLY A 221 -8.07 15.11 14.28
CA GLY A 221 -9.16 16.01 14.66
C GLY A 221 -10.43 15.28 15.11
N ILE A 222 -10.81 14.20 14.41
CA ILE A 222 -11.96 13.37 14.78
C ILE A 222 -11.73 12.68 16.13
N MET A 223 -10.51 12.18 16.36
CA MET A 223 -10.13 11.50 17.60
C MET A 223 -10.15 12.41 18.84
N MET A 224 -10.17 13.74 18.68
CA MET A 224 -10.34 14.67 19.81
C MET A 224 -11.75 14.60 20.42
N ILE A 225 -12.74 14.05 19.70
CA ILE A 225 -14.09 13.83 20.25
C ILE A 225 -14.00 12.67 21.26
N PRO A 226 -14.27 12.90 22.55
CA PRO A 226 -14.17 11.86 23.55
C PRO A 226 -15.07 10.67 23.22
N TYR A 227 -14.54 9.46 23.40
CA TYR A 227 -15.22 8.17 23.25
C TYR A 227 -15.64 7.83 21.81
N VAL A 228 -16.39 8.71 21.14
CA VAL A 228 -16.98 8.49 19.81
C VAL A 228 -15.97 8.75 18.69
N GLY A 229 -14.98 9.62 18.92
CA GLY A 229 -13.97 9.98 17.93
C GLY A 229 -13.18 8.78 17.38
N VAL A 230 -12.80 7.84 18.25
CA VAL A 230 -12.10 6.61 17.85
C VAL A 230 -12.97 5.75 16.92
N ILE A 231 -14.26 5.62 17.22
CA ILE A 231 -15.20 4.84 16.41
C ILE A 231 -15.39 5.50 15.03
N LEU A 232 -15.58 6.82 15.00
CA LEU A 232 -15.76 7.56 13.74
C LEU A 232 -14.49 7.53 12.88
N ALA A 233 -13.32 7.71 13.47
CA ALA A 233 -12.04 7.63 12.77
C ALA A 233 -11.80 6.22 12.19
N ALA A 234 -12.09 5.18 12.97
CA ALA A 234 -11.98 3.80 12.51
C ALA A 234 -12.98 3.48 11.40
N PHE A 235 -14.24 3.90 11.54
CA PHE A 235 -15.29 3.59 10.57
C PHE A 235 -15.12 4.33 9.24
N PHE A 236 -14.79 5.63 9.29
CA PHE A 236 -14.70 6.43 8.07
C PHE A 236 -13.28 6.49 7.52
N MET A 237 -12.31 6.92 8.34
CA MET A 237 -10.96 7.18 7.84
C MET A 237 -10.19 5.91 7.56
N MET A 238 -10.18 4.95 8.50
CA MET A 238 -9.43 3.71 8.29
C MET A 238 -9.98 2.91 7.11
N THR A 239 -11.31 2.84 6.96
CA THR A 239 -11.99 2.20 5.84
C THR A 239 -11.69 2.88 4.52
N PHE A 240 -11.84 4.20 4.45
CA PHE A 240 -11.53 4.97 3.25
C PHE A 240 -10.07 4.77 2.84
N MET A 241 -9.13 5.00 3.76
CA MET A 241 -7.69 4.87 3.48
C MET A 241 -7.32 3.45 3.05
N LYS A 242 -7.93 2.42 3.65
CA LYS A 242 -7.65 1.03 3.29
C LYS A 242 -8.08 0.71 1.86
N LEU A 243 -9.30 1.09 1.48
CA LEU A 243 -9.80 0.89 0.11
C LEU A 243 -9.02 1.73 -0.91
N PHE A 244 -8.82 3.01 -0.61
CA PHE A 244 -8.09 3.97 -1.44
C PHE A 244 -6.65 3.50 -1.73
N ASN A 245 -5.87 3.19 -0.68
CA ASN A 245 -4.47 2.83 -0.84
C ASN A 245 -4.31 1.50 -1.59
N SER A 246 -5.10 0.49 -1.24
CA SER A 246 -5.05 -0.82 -1.91
C SER A 246 -5.44 -0.73 -3.38
N TYR A 247 -6.52 -0.02 -3.72
CA TYR A 247 -6.93 0.12 -5.11
C TYR A 247 -5.91 0.90 -5.94
N SER A 248 -5.34 1.95 -5.33
CA SER A 248 -4.31 2.78 -5.96
C SER A 248 -3.02 2.01 -6.32
N VAL A 249 -2.60 1.08 -5.44
CA VAL A 249 -1.50 0.14 -5.74
C VAL A 249 -1.85 -0.70 -6.96
N GLY A 250 -3.08 -1.24 -7.02
CA GLY A 250 -3.53 -2.04 -8.15
C GLY A 250 -3.55 -1.27 -9.47
N LEU A 251 -4.07 -0.03 -9.46
CA LEU A 251 -4.06 0.84 -10.64
C LEU A 251 -2.65 1.16 -11.12
N LEU A 252 -1.72 1.42 -10.19
CA LEU A 252 -0.31 1.66 -10.55
C LEU A 252 0.29 0.44 -11.26
N TYR A 253 0.06 -0.75 -10.71
CA TYR A 253 0.60 -1.99 -11.27
C TYR A 253 -0.08 -2.42 -12.58
N SER A 254 -1.34 -2.01 -12.81
CA SER A 254 -2.09 -2.35 -14.03
C SER A 254 -1.36 -1.95 -15.32
N ASP A 255 -0.56 -0.88 -15.30
CA ASP A 255 0.24 -0.46 -16.45
C ASP A 255 1.34 -1.48 -16.79
N ALA A 256 2.08 -2.01 -15.80
CA ALA A 256 3.05 -3.09 -16.02
C ALA A 256 2.37 -4.37 -16.49
N TYR A 257 1.25 -4.73 -15.86
CA TYR A 257 0.53 -5.97 -16.16
C TYR A 257 0.00 -6.00 -17.61
N LYS A 258 -0.54 -4.87 -18.10
CA LYS A 258 -0.98 -4.76 -19.50
C LYS A 258 0.18 -4.92 -20.47
N ILE A 259 1.33 -4.32 -20.16
CA ILE A 259 2.53 -4.42 -21.00
C ILE A 259 3.03 -5.87 -21.05
N SER A 260 3.11 -6.56 -19.90
CA SER A 260 3.56 -7.96 -19.86
C SER A 260 2.61 -8.89 -20.61
N LYS A 261 1.30 -8.73 -20.42
CA LYS A 261 0.29 -9.55 -21.10
C LYS A 261 0.33 -9.37 -22.62
N THR A 262 0.44 -8.11 -23.07
CA THR A 262 0.59 -7.80 -24.50
C THR A 262 1.86 -8.44 -25.10
N GLN A 263 2.97 -8.45 -24.36
CA GLN A 263 4.20 -9.10 -24.82
C GLN A 263 4.12 -10.63 -24.87
N GLU A 264 3.35 -11.24 -23.97
CA GLU A 264 3.09 -12.68 -23.96
C GLU A 264 2.20 -13.08 -25.15
N ASP A 265 1.11 -12.33 -25.38
CA ASP A 265 0.23 -12.50 -26.53
C ASP A 265 1.01 -12.42 -27.87
N ILE A 266 1.98 -11.49 -27.98
CA ILE A 266 2.85 -11.36 -29.16
C ILE A 266 3.81 -12.56 -29.32
N LYS A 267 4.29 -13.16 -28.22
CA LYS A 267 5.21 -14.32 -28.26
C LYS A 267 4.49 -15.61 -28.68
N GLU A 268 3.19 -15.71 -28.41
CA GLU A 268 2.36 -16.85 -28.81
C GLU A 268 1.91 -16.81 -30.28
N ILE A 269 2.10 -15.67 -30.97
CA ILE A 269 1.90 -15.60 -32.42
C ILE A 269 2.87 -16.59 -33.09
N PRO A 270 2.37 -17.56 -33.89
CA PRO A 270 3.25 -18.48 -34.60
C PRO A 270 4.25 -17.66 -35.41
N LYS A 271 5.54 -17.99 -35.28
CA LYS A 271 6.59 -17.33 -36.06
C LYS A 271 6.26 -17.54 -37.54
N ALA A 272 5.67 -16.52 -38.18
CA ALA A 272 5.46 -16.52 -39.62
C ALA A 272 6.81 -16.79 -40.28
N GLU A 273 6.85 -17.86 -41.07
CA GLU A 273 8.07 -18.42 -41.64
C GLU A 273 8.61 -17.54 -42.79
N ASN A 274 7.85 -16.51 -43.20
CA ASN A 274 8.23 -15.56 -44.23
C ASN A 274 8.05 -14.09 -43.81
N ILE A 275 9.02 -13.27 -44.24
CA ILE A 275 9.12 -11.84 -43.88
C ILE A 275 7.98 -11.01 -44.51
N SER A 276 7.41 -11.43 -45.66
CA SER A 276 6.29 -10.70 -46.28
C SER A 276 4.99 -10.85 -45.49
N GLU A 277 4.68 -12.06 -45.00
CA GLU A 277 3.52 -12.31 -44.14
C GLU A 277 3.60 -11.53 -42.82
N ARG A 278 4.81 -11.32 -42.28
CA ARG A 278 5.01 -10.52 -41.08
C ARG A 278 4.72 -9.03 -41.33
N CYS A 279 5.08 -8.47 -42.48
CA CYS A 279 4.79 -7.07 -42.80
C CYS A 279 3.29 -6.87 -43.04
N ASP A 280 2.64 -7.75 -43.81
CA ASP A 280 1.21 -7.62 -44.10
C ASP A 280 0.36 -7.71 -42.82
N VAL A 281 0.74 -8.62 -41.91
CA VAL A 281 0.07 -8.77 -40.61
C VAL A 281 0.33 -7.55 -39.70
N LEU A 282 1.54 -7.01 -39.67
CA LEU A 282 1.85 -5.81 -38.87
C LEU A 282 1.15 -4.56 -39.41
N ASP A 283 1.03 -4.44 -40.73
CA ASP A 283 0.33 -3.33 -41.39
C ASP A 283 -1.18 -3.42 -41.13
N GLU A 284 -1.78 -4.62 -41.19
CA GLU A 284 -3.19 -4.86 -40.83
C GLU A 284 -3.46 -4.54 -39.35
N TYR A 285 -2.53 -4.87 -38.45
CA TYR A 285 -2.66 -4.52 -37.02
C TYR A 285 -2.46 -3.03 -36.73
N GLU A 286 -1.55 -2.34 -37.44
CA GLU A 286 -1.45 -0.88 -37.34
C GLU A 286 -2.73 -0.19 -37.82
N GLU A 287 -3.37 -0.72 -38.86
CA GLU A 287 -4.65 -0.21 -39.39
C GLU A 287 -5.81 -0.44 -38.41
N ILE A 288 -5.90 -1.62 -37.77
CA ILE A 288 -6.87 -1.90 -36.69
C ILE A 288 -6.64 -0.97 -35.49
N SER A 289 -5.38 -0.69 -35.14
CA SER A 289 -5.04 0.20 -34.02
C SER A 289 -5.39 1.68 -34.29
N LYS A 290 -5.31 2.11 -35.55
CA LYS A 290 -5.73 3.44 -36.00
C LYS A 290 -7.25 3.57 -36.01
N ASN A 291 -7.97 2.60 -36.58
CA ASN A 291 -9.43 2.61 -36.58
C ASN A 291 -10.02 2.63 -35.16
N LYS A 292 -9.40 1.89 -34.22
CA LYS A 292 -9.83 1.90 -32.81
C LYS A 292 -9.54 3.24 -32.10
N LYS A 293 -8.52 3.99 -32.53
CA LYS A 293 -8.24 5.35 -32.06
C LYS A 293 -9.21 6.37 -32.66
N GLU A 294 -9.59 6.24 -33.93
CA GLU A 294 -10.58 7.11 -34.57
C GLU A 294 -11.99 6.91 -33.99
N ASP A 295 -12.44 5.68 -33.74
CA ASP A 295 -13.72 5.40 -33.06
C ASP A 295 -13.78 5.98 -31.63
N THR A 296 -12.63 6.04 -30.94
CA THR A 296 -12.51 6.64 -29.60
C THR A 296 -12.50 8.18 -29.65
N ILE A 297 -12.09 8.77 -30.78
CA ILE A 297 -12.10 10.22 -30.99
C ILE A 297 -13.50 10.67 -31.44
N ASP A 298 -14.15 9.96 -32.37
CA ASP A 298 -15.49 10.30 -32.84
C ASP A 298 -16.57 10.15 -31.76
N SER A 299 -16.43 9.18 -30.85
CA SER A 299 -17.30 9.07 -29.67
C SER A 299 -17.07 10.14 -28.60
N MET A 300 -15.93 10.85 -28.61
CA MET A 300 -15.71 12.01 -27.71
C MET A 300 -16.29 13.33 -28.26
N TYR A 301 -16.59 13.41 -29.56
CA TYR A 301 -17.11 14.62 -30.19
C TYR A 301 -18.61 14.58 -30.54
N SER A 302 -19.27 13.42 -30.47
CA SER A 302 -20.72 13.31 -30.71
C SER A 302 -21.60 13.61 -29.49
N GLU A 303 -21.04 13.71 -28.29
CA GLU A 303 -21.81 13.87 -27.03
C GLU A 303 -21.99 15.34 -26.59
N LYS A 304 -21.83 16.31 -27.50
CA LYS A 304 -21.99 17.74 -27.20
C LYS A 304 -23.19 18.45 -27.82
N ASP A 305 -24.01 17.76 -28.60
CA ASP A 305 -25.23 18.33 -29.17
C ASP A 305 -26.42 17.39 -28.95
N GLU A 306 -26.95 17.34 -27.72
CA GLU A 306 -28.37 17.05 -27.41
C GLU A 306 -28.75 17.53 -26.00
#